data_AF-A0A151MIU9-F1
#
_entry.id   AF-A0A151MIU9-F1
#
_cell.length_a   1.000
_cell.length_b   1.000
_cell.length_c   1.000
_cell.angle_alpha   90.00
_cell.angle_beta   90.00
_cell.angle_gamma   90.00
#
_symmetry.space_group_name_H-M   'P 1'
#
loop_
_entity.id
_entity.type
_entity.pdbx_description
1 polymer ?
#
loop_
_entity_poly.entity_id
_entity_poly.type
_entity_poly.pdbx_seq_one_letter_code
_entity_poly.pdbx_strand_id
1 'polypeptide(L)'
;MENPDLAPYANMQPAAMGPADFLGQNLQFLTQILDSQQQMMGRQQDWFRHSLASCKMPKMTKDDDPEAYIVAFERHALMTGLDQGYWASQLGALVVGKAQAAYWALSREDAWDYELVKQAILYRLEIKPEHYRRLLRTKKWPD
;
A
#
# COMPACT_ATOMS: atom_id res chain seq x y z
N MET A 1 -36.02 -57.81 -16.79
CA MET A 1 -35.58 -56.50 -17.32
C MET A 1 -35.11 -55.69 -16.13
N GLU A 2 -33.83 -55.36 -16.14
CA GLU A 2 -33.14 -54.49 -15.20
C GLU A 2 -33.78 -53.10 -15.10
N ASN A 3 -33.80 -52.54 -13.89
CA ASN A 3 -32.98 -51.35 -13.65
C ASN A 3 -32.52 -51.31 -12.17
N PRO A 4 -31.24 -51.58 -11.89
CA PRO A 4 -30.57 -51.34 -10.62
C PRO A 4 -30.08 -49.88 -10.56
N ASP A 5 -29.68 -49.43 -9.37
CA ASP A 5 -28.90 -48.21 -9.14
C ASP A 5 -29.69 -46.89 -9.00
N LEU A 6 -30.24 -46.67 -7.81
CA LEU A 6 -30.35 -45.33 -7.24
C LEU A 6 -29.28 -45.22 -6.15
N ALA A 7 -28.21 -44.55 -6.54
CA ALA A 7 -26.97 -44.31 -5.82
C ALA A 7 -27.12 -44.02 -4.31
N PRO A 8 -26.10 -44.38 -3.51
CA PRO A 8 -26.07 -44.23 -2.07
C PRO A 8 -25.91 -42.76 -1.68
N TYR A 9 -27.01 -42.01 -1.65
CA TYR A 9 -27.07 -40.74 -0.93
C TYR A 9 -27.41 -40.98 0.54
N ALA A 10 -26.73 -41.95 1.15
CA ALA A 10 -26.66 -42.05 2.59
C ALA A 10 -25.77 -40.90 3.08
N ASN A 11 -26.36 -39.95 3.80
CA ASN A 11 -25.70 -39.15 4.82
C ASN A 11 -24.31 -38.63 4.44
N MET A 12 -24.22 -37.66 3.54
CA MET A 12 -23.18 -36.64 3.71
C MET A 12 -23.75 -35.54 4.60
N GLN A 13 -23.94 -35.86 5.87
CA GLN A 13 -23.92 -34.82 6.90
C GLN A 13 -22.52 -34.20 6.82
N PRO A 14 -22.38 -32.86 6.75
CA PRO A 14 -21.07 -32.24 6.88
C PRO A 14 -20.51 -32.74 8.21
N ALA A 15 -19.31 -33.33 8.17
CA ALA A 15 -18.66 -33.87 9.36
C ALA A 15 -18.80 -32.84 10.48
N ALA A 16 -19.59 -33.16 11.50
CA ALA A 16 -19.83 -32.27 12.62
C ALA A 16 -18.48 -32.13 13.31
N MET A 17 -17.81 -31.02 13.02
CA MET A 17 -16.49 -30.69 13.53
C MET A 17 -16.51 -30.84 15.05
N GLY A 18 -15.65 -31.70 15.59
CA GLY A 18 -15.65 -32.00 17.01
C GLY A 18 -15.28 -30.76 17.82
N PRO A 19 -15.67 -30.68 19.11
CA PRO A 19 -15.29 -29.58 19.99
C PRO A 19 -13.77 -29.32 20.01
N ALA A 20 -12.96 -30.38 19.87
CA ALA A 20 -11.51 -30.30 19.79
C ALA A 20 -11.01 -29.68 18.45
N ASP A 21 -11.66 -30.00 17.34
CA ASP A 21 -11.33 -29.46 16.02
C ASP A 21 -11.65 -27.96 15.92
N PHE A 22 -12.76 -27.55 16.54
CA PHE A 22 -13.15 -26.14 16.64
C PHE A 22 -12.15 -25.32 17.47
N LEU A 23 -11.69 -25.87 18.60
CA LEU A 23 -10.67 -25.23 19.43
C LEU A 23 -9.32 -25.12 18.70
N GLY A 24 -8.92 -26.16 17.96
CA GLY A 24 -7.72 -26.15 17.14
C GLY A 24 -7.75 -25.07 16.06
N GLN A 25 -8.88 -24.93 15.36
CA GLN A 25 -9.05 -23.91 14.32
C GLN A 25 -9.09 -22.49 14.88
N ASN A 26 -9.73 -22.28 16.03
CA ASN A 26 -9.75 -20.98 16.67
C ASN A 26 -8.34 -20.54 17.08
N LEU A 27 -7.57 -21.45 17.69
CA LEU A 27 -6.18 -21.19 18.04
C LEU A 27 -5.35 -20.82 16.79
N GLN A 28 -5.50 -21.58 15.70
CA GLN A 28 -4.81 -21.29 14.44
C GLN A 28 -5.18 -19.92 13.87
N PHE A 29 -6.45 -19.53 13.93
CA PHE A 29 -6.92 -18.22 13.48
C PHE A 29 -6.33 -17.08 14.32
N LEU A 30 -6.30 -17.23 15.64
CA LEU A 30 -5.69 -16.26 16.54
C LEU A 30 -4.19 -16.11 16.31
N THR A 31 -3.47 -17.20 16.03
CA THR A 31 -2.05 -17.15 15.64
C THR A 31 -1.86 -16.36 14.35
N GLN A 32 -2.67 -16.63 13.32
CA GLN A 32 -2.59 -15.89 12.06
C GLN A 32 -2.85 -14.38 12.23
N ILE A 33 -3.82 -14.01 13.06
CA ILE A 33 -4.07 -12.60 13.38
C ILE A 33 -2.85 -11.98 14.06
N LEU A 34 -2.28 -12.66 15.06
CA LEU A 34 -1.13 -12.16 15.80
C LEU A 34 0.09 -11.98 14.89
N ASP A 35 0.36 -12.95 14.02
CA ASP A 35 1.47 -12.90 13.06
C ASP A 35 1.28 -11.75 12.06
N SER A 36 0.06 -11.58 11.56
CA SER A 36 -0.29 -10.46 10.66
C SER A 36 -0.06 -9.10 11.34
N GLN A 37 -0.45 -8.98 12.62
CA GLN A 37 -0.25 -7.76 13.41
C GLN A 37 1.23 -7.48 13.68
N GLN A 38 2.02 -8.50 14.03
CA GLN A 38 3.47 -8.34 14.22
C GLN A 38 4.18 -7.98 12.93
N GLN A 39 3.86 -8.65 11.83
CA GLN A 39 4.42 -8.33 10.51
C GLN A 39 4.08 -6.89 10.11
N MET A 40 2.84 -6.46 10.34
CA MET A 40 2.40 -5.10 10.07
C MET A 40 3.15 -4.06 10.92
N MET A 41 3.34 -4.32 12.22
CA MET A 41 4.14 -3.45 13.09
C MET A 41 5.61 -3.39 12.67
N GLY A 42 6.20 -4.53 12.29
CA GLY A 42 7.56 -4.60 11.77
C GLY A 42 7.73 -3.74 10.53
N ARG A 43 6.84 -3.89 9.54
CA ARG A 43 6.90 -3.06 8.33
C ARG A 43 6.67 -1.57 8.61
N GLN A 44 5.85 -1.22 9.59
CA GLN A 44 5.69 0.18 10.01
C GLN A 44 6.98 0.74 10.61
N GLN A 45 7.62 0.00 11.51
CA GLN A 45 8.88 0.44 12.12
C GLN A 45 9.98 0.56 11.08
N ASP A 46 10.08 -0.40 10.16
CA ASP A 46 11.01 -0.31 9.04
C ASP A 46 10.73 0.91 8.18
N TRP A 47 9.48 1.20 7.82
CA TRP A 47 9.11 2.43 7.12
C TRP A 47 9.58 3.71 7.85
N PHE A 48 9.41 3.79 9.17
CA PHE A 48 9.94 4.91 9.96
C PHE A 48 11.47 4.95 9.96
N ARG A 49 12.15 3.81 10.08
CA ARG A 49 13.61 3.72 10.02
C ARG A 49 14.14 4.12 8.65
N HIS A 50 13.41 3.82 7.59
CA HIS A 50 13.76 4.17 6.22
C HIS A 50 13.53 5.64 5.88
N SER A 51 12.52 6.28 6.49
CA SER A 51 12.34 7.74 6.46
C SER A 51 13.53 8.52 7.06
N LEU A 52 14.42 7.85 7.81
CA LEU A 52 15.66 8.45 8.32
C LEU A 52 16.80 8.46 7.29
N ALA A 53 16.67 7.76 6.15
CA ALA A 53 17.61 7.84 5.03
C ALA A 53 17.48 9.19 4.34
N SER A 54 18.07 10.23 4.92
CA SER A 54 17.84 11.62 4.52
C SER A 54 18.28 11.90 3.09
N CYS A 55 17.29 12.04 2.20
CA CYS A 55 17.42 12.79 0.96
C CYS A 55 17.86 14.21 1.31
N LYS A 56 19.05 14.63 0.84
CA LYS A 56 19.68 15.91 1.21
C LYS A 56 19.15 17.09 0.41
N MET A 57 17.85 17.08 0.12
CA MET A 57 17.17 18.22 -0.46
C MET A 57 16.63 19.15 0.64
N PRO A 58 16.60 20.47 0.40
CA PRO A 58 15.85 21.38 1.27
C PRO A 58 14.38 20.97 1.34
N LYS A 59 13.74 21.12 2.51
CA LYS A 59 12.29 20.97 2.62
C LYS A 59 11.59 21.95 1.68
N MET A 60 10.47 21.52 1.12
CA MET A 60 9.60 22.36 0.33
C MET A 60 9.13 23.56 1.16
N THR A 61 9.01 24.72 0.52
CA THR A 61 8.41 25.93 1.10
C THR A 61 6.96 26.08 0.64
N LYS A 62 6.23 27.06 1.21
CA LYS A 62 4.86 27.34 0.77
C LYS A 62 4.81 28.01 -0.61
N ASP A 63 5.91 28.59 -1.04
CA ASP A 63 6.03 29.35 -2.29
C ASP A 63 6.58 28.49 -3.45
N ASP A 64 7.08 27.29 -3.14
CA ASP A 64 7.58 26.36 -4.14
C ASP A 64 6.44 25.78 -4.99
N ASP A 65 6.68 25.66 -6.30
CA ASP A 65 5.82 24.91 -7.18
C ASP A 65 5.93 23.39 -6.88
N PRO A 66 4.84 22.69 -6.53
CA PRO A 66 4.89 21.29 -6.14
C PRO A 66 5.37 20.36 -7.25
N GLU A 67 5.02 20.63 -8.51
CA GLU A 67 5.42 19.81 -9.65
C GLU A 67 6.92 19.93 -9.90
N ALA A 68 7.44 21.16 -9.95
CA ALA A 68 8.86 21.44 -10.07
C ALA A 68 9.66 20.84 -8.89
N TYR A 69 9.13 20.92 -7.67
CA TYR A 69 9.76 20.33 -6.49
C TYR A 69 9.86 18.79 -6.60
N ILE A 70 8.79 18.12 -7.04
CA ILE A 70 8.79 16.67 -7.24
C ILE A 70 9.80 16.27 -8.33
N VAL A 71 9.88 17.01 -9.44
CA VAL A 71 10.89 16.76 -10.49
C VAL A 71 12.32 16.94 -9.96
N ALA A 72 12.56 17.98 -9.15
CA ALA A 72 13.86 18.19 -8.51
C ALA A 72 14.21 17.04 -7.56
N PHE A 73 13.22 16.55 -6.80
CA PHE A 73 13.37 15.40 -5.92
C PHE A 73 13.76 14.13 -6.69
N GLU A 74 13.05 13.80 -7.78
CA GLU A 74 13.34 12.61 -8.60
C GLU A 74 14.75 12.67 -9.17
N ARG A 75 15.14 13.83 -9.71
CA ARG A 75 16.51 14.05 -10.24
C ARG A 75 17.56 13.86 -9.15
N HIS A 76 17.32 14.41 -7.95
CA HIS A 76 18.24 14.28 -6.84
C HIS A 76 18.33 12.83 -6.34
N ALA A 77 17.20 12.15 -6.23
CA ALA A 77 17.13 10.74 -5.81
C ALA A 77 17.89 9.85 -6.79
N LEU A 78 17.72 10.05 -8.09
CA LEU A 78 18.49 9.34 -9.13
C LEU A 78 19.98 9.64 -9.04
N MET A 79 20.37 10.92 -8.90
CA MET A 79 21.77 11.33 -8.82
C MET A 79 22.48 10.78 -7.58
N THR A 80 21.77 10.62 -6.47
CA THR A 80 22.33 10.11 -5.20
C THR A 80 22.22 8.60 -5.05
N GLY A 81 21.57 7.91 -6.01
CA GLY A 81 21.31 6.47 -5.93
C GLY A 81 20.35 6.09 -4.80
N LEU A 82 19.41 6.97 -4.45
CA LEU A 82 18.39 6.67 -3.46
C LEU A 82 17.49 5.54 -3.99
N ASP A 83 17.38 4.47 -3.22
CA ASP A 83 16.50 3.35 -3.53
C ASP A 83 15.04 3.80 -3.69
N GLN A 84 14.38 3.33 -4.76
CA GLN A 84 13.01 3.74 -5.10
C GLN A 84 11.98 3.37 -4.01
N GLY A 85 12.23 2.31 -3.24
CA GLY A 85 11.40 1.93 -2.09
C GLY A 85 11.38 3.00 -0.99
N TYR A 86 12.32 3.95 -1.00
CA TYR A 86 12.38 5.06 -0.05
C TYR A 86 11.84 6.38 -0.59
N TRP A 87 11.48 6.45 -1.88
CA TRP A 87 11.09 7.72 -2.47
C TRP A 87 9.79 8.26 -1.85
N ALA A 88 8.81 7.40 -1.58
CA ALA A 88 7.53 7.77 -0.99
C ALA A 88 7.70 8.40 0.41
N SER A 89 8.44 7.73 1.29
CA SER A 89 8.68 8.19 2.67
C SER A 89 9.55 9.45 2.70
N GLN A 90 10.56 9.54 1.83
CA GLN A 90 11.42 10.71 1.73
C GLN A 90 10.67 11.94 1.20
N LEU A 91 9.86 11.78 0.15
CA LEU A 91 9.05 12.87 -0.37
C LEU A 91 8.05 13.35 0.68
N GLY A 92 7.36 12.44 1.36
CA GLY A 92 6.41 12.76 2.44
C GLY A 92 7.01 13.58 3.59
N ALA A 93 8.28 13.34 3.93
CA ALA A 93 9.01 14.08 4.96
C ALA A 93 9.48 15.49 4.51
N LEU A 94 9.62 15.69 3.19
CA LEU A 94 10.15 16.90 2.58
C LEU A 94 9.06 17.89 2.16
N VAL A 95 7.89 17.40 1.75
CA VAL A 95 6.76 18.26 1.38
C VAL A 95 6.10 18.91 2.59
N VAL A 96 5.47 20.07 2.38
CA VAL A 96 4.80 20.85 3.43
C VAL A 96 3.39 21.28 3.01
N GLY A 97 2.60 21.79 3.94
CA GLY A 97 1.32 22.43 3.65
C GLY A 97 0.31 21.49 2.99
N LYS A 98 -0.29 21.91 1.87
CA LYS A 98 -1.31 21.13 1.14
C LYS A 98 -0.77 19.82 0.58
N ALA A 99 0.47 19.80 0.10
CA ALA A 99 1.14 18.60 -0.39
C ALA A 99 1.32 17.58 0.73
N GLN A 100 1.80 18.04 1.89
CA GLN A 100 1.93 17.20 3.07
C GLN A 100 0.56 16.67 3.53
N ALA A 101 -0.46 17.53 3.60
CA ALA A 101 -1.81 17.09 3.96
C ALA A 101 -2.36 16.03 2.98
N ALA A 102 -1.98 16.07 1.70
CA ALA A 102 -2.35 15.06 0.71
C ALA A 102 -1.69 13.71 1.00
N TYR A 103 -0.39 13.72 1.30
CA TYR A 103 0.35 12.53 1.71
C TYR A 103 -0.25 11.88 2.96
N TRP A 104 -0.56 12.66 4.00
CA TRP A 104 -1.17 12.14 5.24
C TRP A 104 -2.61 11.63 5.06
N ALA A 105 -3.28 11.96 3.96
CA ALA A 105 -4.63 11.50 3.68
C ALA A 105 -4.66 10.14 2.96
N LEU A 106 -3.51 9.65 2.50
CA LEU A 106 -3.39 8.32 1.92
C LEU A 106 -3.58 7.24 2.98
N SER A 107 -4.06 6.07 2.53
CA SER A 107 -3.95 4.86 3.35
C SER A 107 -2.48 4.56 3.61
N ARG A 108 -2.22 3.75 4.64
CA ARG A 108 -0.84 3.37 4.97
C ARG A 108 -0.19 2.60 3.83
N GLU A 109 -0.98 1.75 3.18
CA GLU A 109 -0.59 0.93 2.05
C GLU A 109 -0.24 1.79 0.83
N ASP A 110 -1.08 2.77 0.52
CA ASP A 110 -0.84 3.69 -0.60
C ASP A 110 0.35 4.62 -0.35
N ALA A 111 0.63 4.96 0.92
CA ALA A 111 1.77 5.80 1.31
C ALA A 111 3.14 5.12 1.10
N TRP A 112 3.18 3.83 0.77
CA TRP A 112 4.41 3.13 0.37
C TRP A 112 4.67 3.18 -1.13
N ASP A 113 3.64 3.40 -1.93
CA ASP A 113 3.79 3.52 -3.37
C ASP A 113 4.10 4.97 -3.73
N TYR A 114 5.33 5.20 -4.20
CA TYR A 114 5.79 6.52 -4.62
C TYR A 114 4.89 7.13 -5.68
N GLU A 115 4.42 6.32 -6.64
CA GLU A 115 3.55 6.82 -7.69
C GLU A 115 2.24 7.29 -7.09
N LEU A 116 1.60 6.51 -6.21
CA LEU A 116 0.36 6.92 -5.52
C LEU A 116 0.54 8.20 -4.69
N VAL A 117 1.66 8.32 -3.98
CA VAL A 117 2.04 9.54 -3.24
C VAL A 117 2.13 10.76 -4.16
N LYS A 118 2.86 10.62 -5.27
CA LYS A 118 3.02 11.69 -6.26
C LYS A 118 1.67 12.15 -6.82
N GLN A 119 0.77 11.22 -7.17
CA GLN A 119 -0.57 11.59 -7.68
C GLN A 119 -1.40 12.29 -6.61
N ALA A 120 -1.41 11.79 -5.38
CA ALA A 120 -2.21 12.38 -4.31
C ALA A 120 -1.80 13.83 -4.07
N ILE A 121 -0.49 14.10 -4.04
CA ILE A 121 0.07 15.44 -3.90
C ILE A 121 -0.35 16.33 -5.07
N LEU A 122 -0.15 15.89 -6.32
CA LEU A 122 -0.51 16.68 -7.50
C LEU A 122 -2.03 16.92 -7.62
N TYR A 123 -2.84 15.92 -7.29
CA TYR A 123 -4.31 15.98 -7.35
C TYR A 123 -4.90 16.96 -6.32
N ARG A 124 -4.43 16.91 -5.06
CA ARG A 124 -4.88 17.84 -3.99
C ARG A 124 -4.47 19.29 -4.22
N LEU A 125 -3.47 19.53 -5.07
CA LEU A 125 -2.97 20.86 -5.39
C LEU A 125 -3.68 21.48 -6.61
N GLU A 126 -4.77 20.85 -7.09
CA GLU A 126 -5.58 21.32 -8.23
C GLU A 126 -4.79 21.43 -9.54
N ILE A 127 -3.70 20.66 -9.69
CA ILE A 127 -3.00 20.49 -10.96
C ILE A 127 -3.86 19.55 -11.83
N LYS A 128 -4.69 20.14 -12.70
CA LYS A 128 -5.68 19.54 -13.62
C LYS A 128 -5.88 18.00 -13.53
N PRO A 129 -6.92 17.54 -12.81
CA PRO A 129 -7.30 16.14 -12.65
C PRO A 129 -7.47 15.33 -13.95
N GLU A 130 -7.78 15.99 -15.07
CA GLU A 130 -8.02 15.38 -16.38
C GLU A 130 -6.80 14.63 -16.93
N HIS A 131 -5.60 15.16 -16.66
CA HIS A 131 -4.35 14.61 -17.16
C HIS A 131 -4.05 13.28 -16.46
N TYR A 132 -4.27 13.25 -15.14
CA TYR A 132 -3.97 12.10 -14.31
C TYR A 132 -5.00 10.95 -14.48
N ARG A 133 -6.30 11.28 -14.55
CA ARG A 133 -7.36 10.30 -14.83
C ARG A 133 -7.17 9.59 -16.18
N ARG A 134 -6.54 10.26 -17.15
CA ARG A 134 -6.21 9.66 -18.45
C ARG A 134 -5.11 8.61 -18.31
N LEU A 135 -4.03 8.92 -17.60
CA LEU A 135 -2.91 7.99 -17.35
C LEU A 135 -3.37 6.67 -16.71
N LEU A 136 -4.26 6.74 -15.71
CA LEU A 136 -4.86 5.57 -15.06
C LEU A 136 -5.73 4.71 -16.00
N ARG A 137 -6.44 5.33 -16.95
CA ARG A 137 -7.27 4.59 -17.92
C ARG A 137 -6.44 3.89 -19.00
N THR A 138 -5.26 4.42 -19.32
CA THR A 138 -4.34 3.82 -20.30
C THR A 138 -3.46 2.72 -19.73
N LYS A 139 -3.23 2.65 -18.41
CA LYS A 139 -2.46 1.56 -17.80
C LYS A 139 -3.39 0.39 -17.48
N LYS A 140 -3.81 -0.35 -18.52
CA LYS A 140 -4.14 -1.77 -18.33
C LYS A 140 -2.82 -2.46 -17.93
N TRP A 141 -2.78 -2.97 -16.72
CA TRP A 141 -1.66 -3.77 -16.23
C TRP A 141 -1.52 -5.03 -17.11
N PRO A 142 -0.33 -5.36 -17.63
CA PRO A 142 -0.09 -6.68 -18.23
C PRO A 142 -0.10 -7.73 -17.11
N ASP A 143 -0.83 -8.83 -17.32
CA ASP A 143 -0.81 -10.02 -16.46
C ASP A 143 0.60 -10.54 -16.18
#